data_AF-A0A2V3PJY0-F1
#
_entry.id   AF-A0A2V3PJY0-F1
#
_cell.length_a   1.000
_cell.length_b   1.000
_cell.length_c   1.000
_cell.angle_alpha   90.00
_cell.angle_beta   90.00
_cell.angle_gamma   90.00
#
_symmetry.space_group_name_H-M   'P 1'
#
loop_
_entity.id
_entity.type
_entity.pdbx_description
1 polymer ?
#
loop_
_entity_poly.entity_id
_entity_poly.type
_entity_poly.pdbx_seq_one_letter_code
_entity_poly.pdbx_strand_id
1 'polypeptide(L)'
;MAKQTINCEVTESQMNDIIQSISDYMYNTDLEDLSYQEVVDGVRVYVDFSVGFGEVTIKIAEIQEYHYQLTYERDSFVLKCKLEDEVMNHFNEYLKDSRLQAQEIRRDQVESLLNYAI
;
A
#
# COMPACT_ATOMS: atom_id res chain seq x y z
N MET A 1 3.90 -33.95 19.39
CA MET A 1 3.11 -32.82 18.86
C MET A 1 3.79 -31.55 19.31
N ALA A 2 4.53 -30.89 18.42
CA ALA A 2 5.15 -29.61 18.72
C ALA A 2 4.03 -28.57 18.82
N LYS A 3 3.93 -27.92 19.98
CA LYS A 3 3.10 -26.73 20.16
C LYS A 3 3.68 -25.69 19.21
N GLN A 4 2.96 -25.34 18.13
CA GLN A 4 3.32 -24.17 17.32
C GLN A 4 3.17 -22.96 18.25
N THR A 5 4.28 -22.60 18.89
CA THR A 5 4.40 -21.32 19.58
C THR A 5 4.28 -20.29 18.47
N ILE A 6 3.16 -19.58 18.46
CA ILE A 6 2.91 -18.56 17.45
C ILE A 6 3.80 -17.37 17.81
N ASN A 7 5.06 -17.42 17.35
CA ASN A 7 6.03 -16.38 17.62
C ASN A 7 5.61 -15.11 16.87
N CYS A 8 5.44 -14.01 17.61
CA CYS A 8 5.54 -12.66 17.07
C CYS A 8 7.01 -12.28 17.15
N GLU A 9 7.64 -12.08 16.01
CA GLU A 9 9.05 -11.73 15.91
C GLU A 9 9.23 -10.23 15.63
N VAL A 10 8.18 -9.57 15.12
CA VAL A 10 8.15 -8.12 14.90
C VAL A 10 7.54 -7.39 16.08
N THR A 11 8.22 -6.35 16.57
CA THR A 11 7.68 -5.47 17.62
C THR A 11 6.65 -4.48 17.07
N GLU A 12 5.81 -3.92 17.94
CA GLU A 12 4.81 -2.92 17.52
C GLU A 12 5.46 -1.69 16.87
N SER A 13 6.61 -1.24 17.36
CA SER A 13 7.36 -0.13 16.74
C SER A 13 7.75 -0.48 15.31
N GLN A 14 8.41 -1.62 15.11
CA GLN A 14 8.82 -2.07 13.77
C GLN A 14 7.62 -2.25 12.83
N MET A 15 6.49 -2.76 13.33
CA MET A 15 5.27 -2.86 12.53
C MET A 15 4.77 -1.48 12.07
N ASN A 16 4.80 -0.48 12.94
CA ASN A 16 4.41 0.89 12.58
C ASN A 16 5.40 1.50 11.58
N ASP A 17 6.70 1.26 11.74
CA ASP A 17 7.74 1.73 10.82
C ASP A 17 7.56 1.08 9.43
N ILE A 18 7.23 -0.21 9.38
CA ILE A 18 6.88 -0.94 8.14
C ILE A 18 5.66 -0.31 7.47
N ILE A 19 4.59 -0.06 8.22
CA ILE A 19 3.35 0.52 7.69
C ILE A 19 3.60 1.92 7.13
N GLN A 20 4.38 2.74 7.86
CA GLN A 20 4.73 4.07 7.41
C GLN A 20 5.53 4.01 6.10
N SER A 21 6.52 3.12 5.99
CA SER A 21 7.31 2.94 4.77
C SER A 21 6.45 2.53 3.57
N ILE A 22 5.51 1.60 3.77
CA ILE A 22 4.58 1.17 2.73
C ILE A 22 3.61 2.29 2.34
N SER A 23 3.09 3.04 3.31
CA SER A 23 2.22 4.20 3.05
C SER A 23 2.96 5.24 2.20
N ASP A 24 4.19 5.60 2.59
CA ASP A 24 5.02 6.54 1.84
C ASP A 24 5.32 6.03 0.44
N TYR A 25 5.61 4.73 0.27
CA TYR A 25 5.76 4.13 -1.06
C TYR A 25 4.51 4.33 -1.92
N MET A 26 3.32 4.06 -1.38
CA MET A 26 2.07 4.16 -2.14
C MET A 26 1.74 5.58 -2.59
N TYR A 27 2.00 6.59 -1.75
CA TYR A 27 1.75 7.98 -2.11
C TYR A 27 2.78 8.58 -3.08
N ASN A 28 3.98 8.00 -3.17
CA ASN A 28 5.07 8.53 -3.99
C ASN A 28 5.35 7.72 -5.27
N THR A 29 4.77 6.54 -5.42
CA THR A 29 5.03 5.66 -6.56
C THR A 29 3.91 5.73 -7.59
N ASP A 30 4.28 5.76 -8.87
CA ASP A 30 3.32 5.59 -9.95
C ASP A 30 2.70 4.19 -9.85
N LEU A 31 1.37 4.11 -9.95
CA LEU A 31 0.57 2.87 -9.85
C LEU A 31 0.90 1.79 -10.90
N GLU A 32 1.93 2.00 -11.73
CA GLU A 32 2.47 1.00 -12.66
C GLU A 32 3.40 -0.01 -11.95
N ASP A 33 4.04 0.36 -10.84
CA ASP A 33 4.84 -0.56 -10.02
C ASP A 33 4.07 -0.97 -8.75
N LEU A 34 3.35 -2.09 -8.86
CA LEU A 34 2.41 -2.57 -7.85
C LEU A 34 3.04 -3.51 -6.81
N SER A 35 4.35 -3.48 -6.63
CA SER A 35 5.02 -4.31 -5.62
C SER A 35 5.95 -3.50 -4.73
N TYR A 36 5.72 -3.58 -3.42
CA TYR A 36 6.64 -3.07 -2.42
C TYR A 36 7.54 -4.21 -1.93
N GLN A 37 8.85 -4.00 -1.98
CA GLN A 37 9.82 -4.96 -1.44
C GLN A 37 11.00 -4.22 -0.80
N GLU A 38 11.08 -4.27 0.53
CA GLU A 38 12.12 -3.55 1.27
C GLU A 38 12.55 -4.31 2.54
N VAL A 39 13.64 -3.86 3.16
CA VAL A 39 14.07 -4.31 4.48
C VAL A 39 13.90 -3.14 5.45
N VAL A 40 13.02 -3.30 6.44
CA VAL A 40 12.73 -2.31 7.47
C VAL A 40 13.15 -2.90 8.81
N ASP A 41 14.03 -2.21 9.53
CA ASP A 41 14.55 -2.64 10.85
C ASP A 41 15.03 -4.10 10.92
N GLY A 42 15.72 -4.52 9.87
CA GLY A 42 16.30 -5.87 9.76
C GLY A 42 15.29 -6.96 9.38
N VAL A 43 14.04 -6.61 9.09
CA VAL A 43 13.00 -7.53 8.64
C VAL A 43 12.66 -7.23 7.20
N ARG A 44 12.54 -8.28 6.37
CA ARG A 44 12.18 -8.13 4.97
C ARG A 44 10.66 -8.10 4.86
N VAL A 45 10.16 -7.15 4.09
CA VAL A 45 8.72 -6.98 3.85
C VAL A 45 8.46 -7.00 2.36
N TYR A 46 7.44 -7.75 1.97
CA TYR A 46 6.95 -7.81 0.60
C TYR A 46 5.44 -7.60 0.59
N VAL A 47 4.97 -6.67 -0.23
CA VAL A 47 3.54 -6.42 -0.44
C VAL A 47 3.25 -6.34 -1.93
N ASP A 48 2.30 -7.13 -2.39
CA ASP A 48 1.82 -7.14 -3.78
C ASP A 48 0.43 -6.49 -3.81
N PHE A 49 0.28 -5.46 -4.62
CA PHE A 49 -0.95 -4.71 -4.79
C PHE A 49 -1.66 -5.12 -6.08
N SER A 50 -2.98 -4.98 -6.07
CA SER A 50 -3.82 -5.21 -7.25
C SER A 50 -4.74 -4.01 -7.44
N VAL A 51 -4.76 -3.47 -8.66
CA VAL A 51 -5.66 -2.38 -9.04
C VAL A 51 -6.85 -2.97 -9.80
N GLY A 52 -8.05 -2.74 -9.29
CA GLY A 52 -9.29 -3.22 -9.89
C GLY A 52 -10.43 -2.23 -9.68
N PHE A 53 -11.24 -1.99 -10.70
CA PHE A 53 -12.41 -1.10 -10.63
C PHE A 53 -12.13 0.33 -10.11
N GLY A 54 -10.88 0.78 -10.21
CA GLY A 54 -10.45 2.11 -9.74
C GLY A 54 -10.06 2.14 -8.26
N GLU A 55 -9.89 0.99 -7.62
CA GLU A 55 -9.43 0.81 -6.25
C GLU A 55 -8.15 -0.04 -6.24
N VAL A 56 -7.31 0.20 -5.24
CA VAL A 56 -6.10 -0.58 -4.93
C VAL A 56 -6.40 -1.50 -3.76
N THR A 57 -5.97 -2.74 -3.88
CA THR A 57 -6.20 -3.82 -2.91
C THR A 57 -4.92 -4.60 -2.65
N ILE A 58 -4.85 -5.27 -1.50
CA ILE A 58 -3.68 -6.07 -1.12
C ILE A 58 -3.89 -7.50 -1.54
N LYS A 59 -3.04 -7.99 -2.44
CA LYS A 59 -3.04 -9.38 -2.88
C LYS A 59 -2.21 -10.25 -1.95
N ILE A 60 -1.01 -9.79 -1.60
CA ILE A 60 -0.06 -10.48 -0.72
C ILE A 60 0.55 -9.44 0.22
N ALA A 61 0.73 -9.80 1.50
CA ALA A 61 1.57 -9.07 2.44
C ALA A 61 2.33 -10.10 3.27
N GLU A 62 3.65 -10.03 3.23
CA GLU A 62 4.55 -10.98 3.84
C GLU A 62 5.66 -10.27 4.61
N ILE A 63 5.88 -10.75 5.82
CA ILE A 63 7.03 -10.43 6.64
C ILE A 63 7.91 -11.66 6.69
N GLN A 64 9.15 -11.51 6.25
CA GLN A 64 10.13 -12.57 6.11
C GLN A 64 11.39 -12.26 6.93
N GLU A 65 12.03 -13.32 7.40
CA GLU A 65 13.40 -13.22 7.89
C GLU A 65 14.32 -12.68 6.77
N TYR A 66 15.28 -11.85 7.14
CA TYR A 66 16.22 -11.20 6.21
C TYR A 66 16.87 -12.16 5.19
N HIS A 67 17.11 -13.42 5.59
CA HIS A 67 17.75 -14.46 4.77
C HIS A 67 16.78 -15.34 3.95
N TYR A 68 15.48 -15.00 3.86
CA TYR A 68 14.45 -15.72 3.10
C TYR A 68 14.20 -17.18 3.54
N GLN A 69 14.58 -17.54 4.77
CA GLN A 69 14.42 -18.92 5.24
C GLN A 69 13.05 -19.15 5.88
N LEU A 70 12.42 -18.10 6.39
CA LEU A 70 11.18 -18.21 7.15
C LEU A 70 10.26 -17.01 6.89
N THR A 71 8.96 -17.29 6.70
CA THR A 71 7.90 -16.28 6.69
C THR A 71 7.23 -16.26 8.06
N TYR A 72 7.10 -15.08 8.65
CA TYR A 72 6.40 -14.89 9.92
C TYR A 72 4.90 -14.77 9.64
N GLU A 73 4.20 -15.91 9.54
CA GLU A 73 2.78 -15.96 9.13
C GLU A 73 1.85 -15.06 9.96
N ARG A 74 2.03 -15.03 11.29
CA ARG A 74 1.22 -14.18 12.17
C ARG A 74 1.47 -12.71 11.92
N ASP A 75 2.73 -12.29 11.85
CA ASP A 75 3.08 -10.88 11.65
C ASP A 75 2.67 -10.43 10.24
N SER A 76 2.77 -11.32 9.25
CA SER A 76 2.26 -11.10 7.88
C SER A 76 0.75 -10.88 7.85
N PHE A 77 0.00 -11.68 8.62
CA PHE A 77 -1.45 -11.50 8.75
C PHE A 77 -1.79 -10.17 9.43
N VAL A 78 -1.10 -9.83 10.52
CA VAL A 78 -1.30 -8.54 11.23
C VAL A 78 -0.97 -7.36 10.32
N LEU A 79 0.12 -7.43 9.57
CA LEU A 79 0.49 -6.43 8.58
C LEU A 79 -0.62 -6.24 7.55
N LYS A 80 -1.13 -7.34 6.97
CA LYS A 80 -2.22 -7.28 6.00
C LYS A 80 -3.43 -6.54 6.56
N CYS A 81 -3.92 -6.94 7.75
CA CYS A 81 -5.09 -6.32 8.36
C CYS A 81 -4.86 -4.82 8.62
N LYS A 82 -3.69 -4.44 9.14
CA LYS A 82 -3.37 -3.03 9.41
C LYS A 82 -3.29 -2.21 8.13
N LEU A 83 -2.69 -2.72 7.06
CA LEU A 83 -2.65 -2.01 5.79
C LEU A 83 -4.03 -1.86 5.17
N GLU A 84 -4.88 -2.91 5.23
CA GLU A 84 -6.26 -2.86 4.76
C GLU A 84 -7.09 -1.80 5.52
N ASP A 85 -6.99 -1.79 6.85
CA ASP A 85 -7.77 -0.88 7.70
C ASP A 85 -7.25 0.56 7.66
N GLU A 86 -5.93 0.75 7.78
CA GLU A 86 -5.30 2.05 8.05
C GLU A 86 -4.79 2.75 6.78
N VAL A 87 -4.39 2.01 5.73
CA VAL A 87 -3.73 2.60 4.54
C VAL A 87 -4.63 2.55 3.31
N MET A 88 -5.19 1.39 2.98
CA MET A 88 -5.94 1.20 1.72
C MET A 88 -7.17 2.10 1.63
N ASN A 89 -7.94 2.23 2.72
CA ASN A 89 -9.15 3.04 2.72
C ASN A 89 -8.84 4.51 2.39
N HIS A 90 -7.88 5.11 3.09
CA HIS A 90 -7.48 6.50 2.88
C HIS A 90 -6.83 6.71 1.51
N PHE A 91 -6.00 5.77 1.06
CA PHE A 91 -5.35 5.87 -0.24
C PHE A 91 -6.38 5.81 -1.38
N ASN A 92 -7.37 4.93 -1.30
CA ASN A 92 -8.42 4.82 -2.32
C ASN A 92 -9.34 6.05 -2.35
N GLU A 93 -9.64 6.64 -1.20
CA GLU A 93 -10.33 7.94 -1.13
C GLU A 93 -9.50 9.04 -1.80
N TYR A 94 -8.20 9.12 -1.51
CA TYR A 94 -7.29 10.05 -2.14
C TYR A 94 -7.24 9.87 -3.67
N LEU A 95 -7.16 8.64 -4.17
CA LEU A 95 -7.17 8.35 -5.61
C LEU A 95 -8.48 8.77 -6.28
N LYS A 96 -9.61 8.54 -5.61
CA LYS A 96 -10.92 8.96 -6.12
C LYS A 96 -11.01 10.47 -6.24
N ASP A 97 -10.59 11.19 -5.21
CA ASP A 97 -10.61 12.66 -5.19
C ASP A 97 -9.64 13.24 -6.23
N SER A 98 -8.45 12.67 -6.36
CA SER A 98 -7.47 13.05 -7.37
C SER A 98 -8.02 12.87 -8.79
N ARG A 99 -8.77 11.79 -9.05
CA ARG A 99 -9.44 11.56 -10.34
C ARG A 99 -10.54 12.57 -10.62
N LEU A 100 -11.34 12.93 -9.62
CA LEU A 100 -12.38 13.96 -9.75
C LEU A 100 -11.76 15.33 -10.08
N GLN A 101 -10.73 15.74 -9.34
CA GLN A 101 -10.00 16.97 -9.61
C GLN A 101 -9.42 17.00 -11.03
N ALA A 102 -8.83 15.90 -11.49
CA ALA A 102 -8.31 15.79 -12.85
C ALA A 102 -9.41 15.85 -13.93
N GLN A 103 -10.65 15.46 -13.62
CA GLN A 103 -11.79 15.62 -14.54
C GLN A 103 -12.26 17.08 -14.58
N GLU A 104 -12.34 17.75 -13.43
CA GLU A 104 -12.71 19.16 -13.33
C GLU A 104 -11.71 20.04 -14.07
N ILE A 105 -10.41 19.85 -13.85
CA ILE A 105 -9.35 20.57 -14.57
C ILE A 105 -9.49 20.41 -16.09
N ARG A 106 -9.78 19.19 -16.56
CA ARG A 106 -9.98 18.94 -18.00
C ARG A 106 -11.23 19.65 -18.53
N ARG A 107 -12.33 19.66 -17.76
CA ARG A 107 -13.55 20.39 -18.14
C ARG A 107 -13.26 21.88 -18.28
N ASP A 108 -12.61 22.47 -17.29
CA ASP A 108 -12.30 23.90 -17.26
C ASP A 108 -11.36 24.30 -18.41
N GLN A 109 -10.39 23.43 -18.75
CA GLN A 109 -9.52 23.62 -19.92
C GLN A 109 -10.31 23.64 -21.24
N VAL A 110 -11.28 22.74 -21.41
CA VAL A 110 -12.13 22.68 -22.61
C VAL A 110 -13.03 23.92 -22.70
N GLU A 111 -13.66 24.32 -21.60
CA GLU A 111 -14.51 25.52 -21.55
C GLU A 111 -13.71 26.79 -21.86
N SER A 112 -12.50 26.90 -21.31
CA SER A 112 -11.57 27.99 -21.62
C SER A 112 -11.27 28.06 -23.12
N LEU A 113 -10.89 26.94 -23.74
CA LEU A 113 -10.58 26.87 -25.18
C LEU A 113 -11.78 27.26 -26.06
N LEU A 114 -13.00 26.84 -25.68
CA LEU A 114 -14.22 27.20 -26.41
C LEU A 114 -14.52 28.70 -26.32
N ASN A 115 -14.28 29.33 -25.17
CA ASN A 115 -14.46 30.77 -24.99
C ASN A 115 -13.43 31.60 -25.77
N TYR A 116 -12.22 31.07 -26.01
CA TYR A 116 -11.20 31.72 -26.86
C TYR A 116 -11.44 31.52 -28.37
N ALA A 117 -12.33 30.60 -28.76
CA ALA A 117 -12.65 30.31 -30.15
C ALA A 117 -13.82 31.14 -30.71
N ILE A 118 -14.41 32.02 -29.90
CA ILE A 118 -15.47 32.98 -30.24
C ILE A 118 -14.88 34.39 -30.28
#